data_AF-A0A7V2SNX2-F1
#
_entry.id   AF-A0A7V2SNX2-F1
#
_cell.length_a   1.000
_cell.length_b   1.000
_cell.length_c   1.000
_cell.angle_alpha   90.00
_cell.angle_beta   90.00
_cell.angle_gamma   90.00
#
_symmetry.space_group_name_H-M   'P 1'
#
loop_
_entity.id
_entity.type
_entity.pdbx_description
1 polymer ?
#
loop_
_entity_poly.entity_id
_entity_poly.type
_entity_poly.pdbx_seq_one_letter_code
_entity_poly.pdbx_strand_id
1 'polypeptide(L)'
;WLPWLAQFTKWFYLLRYPVGLGLMFIALVIGHKFLPVRRHRMREIMPGILTTMGLWLLAAWTYADYITNFSRIQVMYAGLGNVVIALIFLYISALVIILGGEINQALIARRRDAIPTTPDN
;
A
#
# COMPACT_ATOMS: atom_id res chain seq x y z
N TRP A 1 19.03 34.23 13.73
CA TRP A 1 18.38 34.91 12.59
C TRP A 1 17.13 34.12 12.21
N LEU A 2 15.94 34.70 12.48
CA LEU A 2 14.57 34.20 12.23
C LEU A 2 14.13 32.88 12.95
N PRO A 3 13.92 32.89 14.29
CA PRO A 3 13.53 31.72 15.09
C PRO A 3 12.15 31.12 14.73
N TRP A 4 11.27 31.87 14.10
CA TRP A 4 9.96 31.39 13.63
C TRP A 4 10.08 30.39 12.46
N LEU A 5 11.14 30.49 11.65
CA LEU A 5 11.43 29.49 10.60
C LEU A 5 11.82 28.13 11.20
N ALA A 6 12.49 28.12 12.36
CA ALA A 6 12.84 26.90 13.06
C ALA A 6 11.59 26.18 13.63
N GLN A 7 10.59 26.95 14.07
CA GLN A 7 9.30 26.40 14.48
C GLN A 7 8.50 25.89 13.28
N PHE A 8 8.47 26.64 12.17
CA PHE A 8 7.77 26.24 10.94
C PHE A 8 8.34 24.97 10.32
N THR A 9 9.67 24.85 10.24
CA THR A 9 10.35 23.66 9.73
C THR A 9 10.06 22.42 10.57
N LYS A 10 10.02 22.53 11.90
CA LYS A 10 9.61 21.42 12.77
C LYS A 10 8.23 20.88 12.40
N TRP A 11 7.23 21.76 12.26
CA TRP A 11 5.89 21.37 11.83
C TRP A 11 5.88 20.70 10.46
N PHE A 12 6.68 21.21 9.51
CA PHE A 12 6.79 20.66 8.17
C PHE A 12 7.36 19.23 8.16
N TYR A 13 8.41 18.96 8.93
CA TYR A 13 8.97 17.62 9.09
C TYR A 13 8.01 16.67 9.81
N LEU A 14 7.27 17.17 10.80
CA LEU A 14 6.26 16.41 11.55
C LEU A 14 5.06 16.03 10.68
N LEU A 15 4.60 16.93 9.82
CA LEU A 15 3.44 16.73 8.95
C LEU A 15 3.77 15.92 7.67
N ARG A 16 5.02 15.96 7.19
CA ARG A 16 5.45 15.28 5.96
C ARG A 16 5.12 13.78 5.96
N TYR A 17 5.50 13.07 7.02
CA TYR A 17 5.29 11.63 7.14
C TYR A 17 3.80 11.24 7.25
N PRO A 18 3.00 11.81 8.18
CA PRO A 18 1.59 11.46 8.31
C PRO A 18 0.74 11.90 7.11
N VAL A 19 1.06 13.02 6.46
CA VAL A 19 0.35 13.45 5.23
C VAL A 19 0.64 12.50 4.09
N GLY A 20 1.90 12.10 3.88
CA GLY A 20 2.27 11.12 2.86
C GLY A 20 1.62 9.75 3.09
N LEU A 21 1.68 9.25 4.34
CA LEU A 21 1.02 8.01 4.75
C LEU A 21 -0.50 8.10 4.61
N GLY A 22 -1.11 9.23 4.95
CA GLY A 22 -2.55 9.46 4.85
C GLY A 22 -3.03 9.47 3.40
N LEU A 23 -2.33 10.16 2.50
CA LEU A 23 -2.61 10.14 1.07
C LEU A 23 -2.50 8.73 0.48
N MET A 24 -1.47 7.99 0.86
CA MET A 24 -1.28 6.61 0.43
C MET A 24 -2.39 5.69 0.95
N PHE A 25 -2.75 5.83 2.22
CA PHE A 25 -3.85 5.09 2.83
C PHE A 25 -5.19 5.37 2.13
N ILE A 26 -5.47 6.64 1.82
CA ILE A 26 -6.67 7.04 1.06
C ILE A 26 -6.65 6.40 -0.33
N ALA A 27 -5.52 6.42 -1.03
CA ALA A 27 -5.38 5.78 -2.35
C ALA A 27 -5.62 4.27 -2.29
N LEU A 28 -5.10 3.57 -1.26
CA LEU A 28 -5.36 2.15 -1.04
C LEU A 28 -6.83 1.86 -0.71
N VAL A 29 -7.45 2.66 0.17
CA VAL A 29 -8.87 2.50 0.51
C VAL A 29 -9.75 2.70 -0.72
N ILE A 30 -9.43 3.69 -1.56
CA ILE A 30 -10.12 3.89 -2.84
C ILE A 30 -9.89 2.69 -3.75
N GLY A 31 -8.64 2.23 -3.93
CA GLY A 31 -8.33 1.05 -4.72
C GLY A 31 -9.12 -0.19 -4.30
N HIS A 32 -9.08 -0.55 -3.02
CA HIS A 32 -9.77 -1.73 -2.50
C HIS A 32 -11.29 -1.61 -2.43
N LYS A 33 -11.84 -0.39 -2.31
CA LYS A 33 -13.29 -0.17 -2.24
C LYS A 33 -13.94 -0.05 -3.60
N PHE A 34 -13.22 0.46 -4.60
CA PHE A 34 -13.76 0.67 -5.95
C PHE A 34 -13.48 -0.51 -6.90
N LEU A 35 -12.56 -1.42 -6.59
CA LEU A 35 -12.33 -2.65 -7.36
C LEU A 35 -13.47 -3.71 -7.26
N PRO A 36 -14.16 -3.92 -6.12
CA PRO A 36 -15.17 -4.97 -6.03
C PRO A 36 -16.53 -4.48 -6.54
N VAL A 37 -17.05 -5.12 -7.59
CA VAL A 37 -18.42 -4.94 -8.13
C VAL A 37 -19.52 -5.34 -7.12
N ARG A 38 -19.19 -6.04 -6.02
CA ARG A 38 -20.12 -6.43 -4.95
C ARG A 38 -19.76 -5.79 -3.61
N ARG A 39 -20.78 -5.26 -2.91
CA ARG A 39 -20.67 -4.74 -1.54
C ARG A 39 -20.42 -5.88 -0.56
N HIS A 40 -19.16 -6.13 -0.22
CA HIS A 40 -18.79 -7.05 0.86
C HIS A 40 -18.88 -6.35 2.22
N ARG A 41 -19.24 -7.09 3.29
CA ARG A 41 -19.27 -6.52 4.64
C ARG A 41 -17.86 -6.14 5.07
N MET A 42 -17.68 -5.02 5.77
CA MET A 42 -16.37 -4.53 6.22
C MET A 42 -15.52 -5.57 6.96
N ARG A 43 -16.13 -6.50 7.70
CA ARG A 43 -15.41 -7.61 8.37
C ARG A 43 -14.82 -8.65 7.41
N GLU A 44 -15.35 -8.80 6.21
CA GLU A 44 -14.89 -9.77 5.21
C GLU A 44 -13.69 -9.25 4.41
N ILE A 45 -13.55 -7.93 4.30
CA ILE A 45 -12.49 -7.25 3.54
C ILE A 45 -11.26 -6.95 4.44
N MET A 46 -11.47 -6.90 5.76
CA MET A 46 -10.44 -6.65 6.78
C MET A 46 -9.16 -7.50 6.64
N PRO A 47 -9.22 -8.83 6.42
CA PRO A 47 -8.01 -9.65 6.34
C PRO A 47 -7.13 -9.26 5.14
N GLY A 48 -7.71 -9.05 3.95
CA GLY A 48 -6.96 -8.60 2.77
C GLY A 48 -6.40 -7.19 2.94
N ILE A 49 -7.12 -6.28 3.61
CA ILE A 49 -6.61 -4.93 3.92
C ILE A 49 -5.37 -5.02 4.82
N LEU A 50 -5.42 -5.82 5.89
CA LEU A 50 -4.29 -6.00 6.80
C LEU A 50 -3.07 -6.61 6.09
N THR A 51 -3.31 -7.62 5.24
CA THR A 51 -2.23 -8.24 4.45
C THR A 51 -1.61 -7.25 3.47
N THR A 52 -2.43 -6.52 2.70
CA THR A 52 -1.94 -5.48 1.78
C THR A 52 -1.15 -4.41 2.54
N MET A 53 -1.65 -3.95 3.69
CA MET A 53 -0.99 -2.91 4.47
C MET A 53 0.36 -3.38 5.01
N GLY A 54 0.45 -4.60 5.55
CA GLY A 54 1.70 -5.17 6.06
C GLY A 54 2.75 -5.36 4.98
N LEU A 55 2.36 -5.98 3.85
CA LEU A 55 3.26 -6.18 2.72
C LEU A 55 3.69 -4.87 2.06
N TRP A 56 2.78 -3.91 1.96
CA TRP A 56 3.09 -2.61 1.37
C TRP A 56 4.04 -1.81 2.26
N LEU A 57 3.88 -1.83 3.59
CA LEU A 57 4.82 -1.21 4.53
C LEU A 57 6.21 -1.85 4.42
N LEU A 58 6.27 -3.17 4.31
CA LEU A 58 7.53 -3.88 4.12
C LEU A 58 8.20 -3.47 2.78
N ALA A 59 7.42 -3.41 1.70
CA ALA A 59 7.92 -2.94 0.41
C ALA A 59 8.41 -1.48 0.47
N ALA A 60 7.69 -0.60 1.17
CA ALA A 60 8.08 0.80 1.35
C ALA A 60 9.36 0.94 2.19
N TRP A 61 9.53 0.12 3.22
CA TRP A 61 10.75 0.09 4.02
C TRP A 61 11.95 -0.38 3.20
N THR A 62 11.81 -1.49 2.46
CA THR A 62 12.85 -1.99 1.56
C THR A 62 13.19 -0.98 0.47
N TYR A 63 12.19 -0.30 -0.10
CA TYR A 63 12.41 0.74 -1.09
C TYR A 63 13.21 1.92 -0.54
N ALA A 64 12.89 2.37 0.69
CA ALA A 64 13.60 3.46 1.35
C ALA A 64 15.07 3.11 1.60
N ASP A 65 15.36 1.91 2.09
CA ASP A 65 16.74 1.43 2.25
C ASP A 65 17.47 1.35 0.90
N TYR A 66 16.80 0.79 -0.11
CA TYR A 66 17.38 0.63 -1.44
C TYR A 66 17.79 1.97 -2.08
N ILE A 67 16.91 2.98 -2.10
CA ILE A 67 17.23 4.28 -2.70
C ILE A 67 18.37 5.01 -1.96
N THR A 68 18.50 4.82 -0.64
CA THR A 68 19.57 5.46 0.13
C THR A 68 20.95 4.88 -0.19
N ASN A 69 21.03 3.57 -0.41
CA ASN A 69 22.26 2.89 -0.79
C ASN A 69 22.60 3.12 -2.29
N PHE A 70 21.59 3.15 -3.16
CA PHE A 70 21.76 3.26 -4.60
C PHE A 70 22.17 4.67 -5.07
N SER A 71 21.78 5.73 -4.34
CA SER A 71 22.17 7.12 -4.62
C SER A 71 23.69 7.34 -4.64
N ARG A 72 24.48 6.43 -4.09
CA ARG A 72 25.93 6.57 -3.96
C ARG A 72 26.71 6.06 -5.18
N ILE A 73 26.06 5.39 -6.16
CA ILE A 73 26.74 4.58 -7.18
C ILE A 73 26.81 5.21 -8.59
N GLN A 74 26.01 6.22 -8.98
CA GLN A 74 25.90 6.57 -10.40
C GLN A 74 26.01 8.07 -10.74
N VAL A 75 27.06 8.42 -11.50
CA VAL A 75 27.37 9.80 -11.95
C VAL A 75 26.89 10.07 -13.40
N MET A 76 26.46 9.05 -14.18
CA MET A 76 26.04 9.26 -15.58
C MET A 76 24.58 8.93 -15.92
N TYR A 77 23.89 8.04 -15.18
CA TYR A 77 22.51 7.61 -15.50
C TYR A 77 21.54 7.74 -14.31
N ALA A 78 21.86 8.59 -13.34
CA ALA A 78 21.10 8.77 -12.10
C ALA A 78 19.59 9.04 -12.32
N GLY A 79 19.24 9.79 -13.37
CA GLY A 79 17.85 10.07 -13.72
C GLY A 79 17.07 8.82 -14.18
N LEU A 80 17.62 8.04 -15.12
CA LEU A 80 16.96 6.84 -15.64
C LEU A 80 16.92 5.72 -14.59
N GLY A 81 17.98 5.58 -13.78
CA GLY A 81 18.04 4.60 -12.69
C GLY A 81 16.94 4.83 -11.66
N ASN A 82 16.74 6.07 -11.21
CA ASN A 82 15.69 6.40 -10.24
C ASN A 82 14.27 6.13 -10.78
N VAL A 83 14.03 6.33 -12.09
CA VAL A 83 12.75 6.00 -12.72
C VAL A 83 12.49 4.49 -12.69
N VAL A 84 13.47 3.67 -13.10
CA VAL A 84 13.33 2.20 -13.08
C VAL A 84 13.06 1.69 -11.67
N ILE A 85 13.75 2.24 -10.67
CA ILE A 85 13.58 1.87 -9.26
C ILE A 85 12.17 2.22 -8.77
N ALA A 86 11.67 3.41 -9.13
CA ALA A 86 10.30 3.81 -8.84
C ALA A 86 9.27 2.89 -9.53
N LEU A 87 9.53 2.47 -10.78
CA LEU A 87 8.67 1.52 -11.50
C LEU A 87 8.62 0.14 -10.82
N ILE A 88 9.75 -0.36 -10.33
CA ILE A 88 9.80 -1.62 -9.57
C ILE A 88 8.96 -1.49 -8.30
N PHE A 89 9.06 -0.37 -7.58
CA PHE A 89 8.25 -0.13 -6.39
C PHE A 89 6.74 -0.06 -6.69
N LEU A 90 6.36 0.64 -7.77
CA LEU A 90 4.97 0.69 -8.24
C LEU A 90 4.46 -0.71 -8.65
N TYR A 91 5.29 -1.50 -9.32
CA TYR A 91 4.96 -2.87 -9.70
C TYR A 91 4.69 -3.76 -8.48
N ILE A 92 5.59 -3.74 -7.47
CA ILE A 92 5.41 -4.47 -6.21
C ILE A 92 4.15 -3.99 -5.48
N SER A 93 3.92 -2.67 -5.44
CA SER A 93 2.73 -2.09 -4.82
C SER A 93 1.44 -2.61 -5.48
N ALA A 94 1.39 -2.66 -6.81
CA ALA A 94 0.25 -3.18 -7.56
C ALA A 94 0.01 -4.66 -7.25
N LEU A 95 1.07 -5.49 -7.24
CA LEU A 95 0.96 -6.91 -6.87
C LEU A 95 0.38 -7.10 -5.48
N VAL A 96 0.86 -6.34 -4.48
CA VAL A 96 0.39 -6.44 -3.09
C VAL A 96 -1.07 -6.02 -2.94
N ILE A 97 -1.52 -5.04 -3.73
CA ILE A 97 -2.92 -4.61 -3.77
C ILE A 97 -3.81 -5.71 -4.34
N ILE A 98 -3.43 -6.26 -5.50
CA ILE A 98 -4.16 -7.35 -6.16
C ILE A 98 -4.25 -8.58 -5.25
N LEU A 99 -3.13 -8.97 -4.64
CA LEU A 99 -3.06 -10.11 -3.73
C LEU A 99 -4.02 -9.98 -2.54
N GLY A 100 -4.14 -8.80 -1.93
CA GLY A 100 -5.11 -8.59 -0.85
C GLY A 100 -6.56 -8.72 -1.31
N GLY A 101 -6.86 -8.32 -2.55
CA GLY A 101 -8.15 -8.55 -3.19
C GLY A 101 -8.46 -10.03 -3.39
N GLU A 102 -7.49 -10.81 -3.89
CA GLU A 102 -7.62 -12.26 -4.07
C GLU A 102 -7.81 -13.00 -2.74
N ILE A 103 -7.07 -12.61 -1.69
CA ILE A 103 -7.24 -13.19 -0.34
C ILE A 103 -8.66 -12.97 0.17
N ASN A 104 -9.21 -11.78 -0.02
CA ASN A 104 -10.59 -11.48 0.38
C ASN A 104 -11.58 -12.39 -0.38
N GLN A 105 -11.43 -12.51 -1.70
CA GLN A 105 -12.30 -13.37 -2.51
C GLN A 105 -12.18 -14.86 -2.14
N ALA A 106 -10.96 -15.36 -1.96
CA ALA A 106 -10.70 -16.75 -1.58
C ALA A 106 -11.32 -17.09 -0.22
N LEU A 107 -11.24 -16.17 0.76
CA LEU A 107 -11.83 -16.38 2.08
C LEU A 107 -13.37 -16.35 2.04
N ILE A 108 -13.96 -15.48 1.22
CA ILE A 108 -15.41 -15.42 1.04
C ILE A 108 -15.91 -16.69 0.34
N ALA A 109 -15.22 -17.16 -0.70
CA ALA A 109 -15.56 -18.40 -1.40
C ALA A 109 -15.56 -19.60 -0.44
N ARG A 110 -14.50 -19.76 0.37
CA ARG A 110 -14.42 -20.84 1.37
C ARG A 110 -15.53 -20.80 2.42
N ARG A 111 -15.99 -19.61 2.83
CA ARG A 111 -17.11 -19.48 3.77
C ARG A 111 -18.45 -19.87 3.14
N ARG A 112 -18.62 -19.62 1.84
CA ARG A 112 -19.83 -20.03 1.10
C ARG A 112 -19.93 -21.56 0.99
N ASP A 113 -18.82 -22.21 0.65
CA ASP A 113 -18.78 -23.67 0.48
C ASP A 113 -18.96 -24.42 1.82
N ALA A 114 -18.66 -23.77 2.95
CA ALA A 114 -18.85 -24.33 4.28
C ALA A 114 -20.30 -24.30 4.79
N ILE A 115 -21.23 -23.62 4.11
CA ILE A 115 -22.65 -23.63 4.44
C ILE A 115 -23.29 -24.80 3.68
N PRO A 116 -23.75 -25.88 4.35
CA PRO A 116 -24.45 -26.96 3.69
C PRO A 116 -25.73 -26.38 3.07
N THR A 117 -25.87 -26.47 1.76
CA THR A 117 -27.16 -26.23 1.12
C THR A 117 -28.08 -27.35 1.55
N THR A 118 -29.04 -27.06 2.43
CA THR A 118 -30.15 -27.98 2.71
C THR A 118 -30.75 -28.40 1.36
N PRO A 119 -30.86 -29.70 1.03
CA PRO A 119 -31.48 -30.12 -0.21
C PRO A 119 -32.89 -29.57 -0.27
N ASP A 120 -33.21 -28.84 -1.34
CA ASP A 120 -34.59 -28.47 -1.66
C ASP A 120 -35.39 -29.76 -1.86
N ASN A 121 -36.49 -29.89 -1.14
CA ASN A 121 -37.32 -31.10 -0.99
C ASN A 121 -38.59 -30.99 -1.81
#